data_AF-A0A2N3ATF8-F1
#
_entry.id   AF-A0A2N3ATF8-F1
#
_cell.length_a   1.000
_cell.length_b   1.000
_cell.length_c   1.000
_cell.angle_alpha   90.00
_cell.angle_beta   90.00
_cell.angle_gamma   90.00
#
_symmetry.space_group_name_H-M   'P 1'
#
loop_
_entity.id
_entity.type
_entity.pdbx_description
1 polymer ?
#
loop_
_entity_poly.entity_id
_entity_poly.type
_entity_poly.pdbx_seq_one_letter_code
_entity_poly.pdbx_strand_id
1 'polypeptide(L)'
;MLWGGALALLGLVFLAFAVGFAAQSLPSYAALKATQPGQTIVVRARDGRELVELGPSFGEWLDYHEIPENMTNAMIAVEDKR
;
A
#
# COMPACT_ATOMS: atom_id res chain seq x y z
N MET A 1 -32.29 -32.52 -23.26
CA MET A 1 -30.87 -32.60 -22.87
C MET A 1 -30.04 -31.42 -23.38
N LEU A 2 -30.12 -31.05 -24.67
CA LEU A 2 -29.37 -29.89 -25.22
C LEU A 2 -29.56 -28.58 -24.46
N TRP A 3 -30.81 -28.22 -24.14
CA TRP A 3 -31.12 -26.97 -23.42
C TRP A 3 -30.52 -26.91 -22.02
N GLY A 4 -30.49 -28.04 -21.30
CA GLY A 4 -29.85 -28.13 -19.98
C GLY A 4 -28.34 -27.94 -20.08
N GLY A 5 -27.70 -28.52 -21.09
CA GLY A 5 -26.28 -28.32 -21.36
C GLY A 5 -25.95 -26.87 -21.74
N ALA A 6 -26.78 -26.24 -22.58
CA ALA A 6 -26.62 -24.83 -22.94
C ALA A 6 -26.77 -23.91 -21.73
N LEU A 7 -27.74 -24.17 -20.85
CA LEU A 7 -27.96 -23.39 -19.63
C LEU A 7 -26.81 -23.55 -18.63
N ALA A 8 -26.28 -24.78 -18.49
CA ALA A 8 -25.11 -25.06 -17.66
C ALA A 8 -23.86 -24.34 -18.18
N LEU A 9 -23.63 -24.36 -19.49
CA LEU A 9 -22.51 -23.66 -20.12
C LEU A 9 -22.61 -22.14 -19.91
N LEU A 10 -23.80 -21.56 -20.09
CA LEU A 10 -24.05 -20.14 -19.85
C LEU A 10 -23.81 -19.75 -18.39
N GLY A 11 -24.25 -20.59 -17.44
CA GLY A 11 -23.98 -20.39 -16.01
C GLY A 11 -22.48 -20.43 -15.69
N LEU A 12 -21.73 -21.33 -16.32
CA LEU A 12 -20.27 -21.44 -16.13
C LEU A 12 -19.54 -20.22 -16.69
N VAL A 13 -19.94 -19.73 -17.87
CA VAL A 13 -19.41 -18.50 -18.45
C VAL A 13 -19.68 -17.30 -17.53
N PHE A 14 -20.91 -17.17 -17.04
CA PHE A 14 -21.26 -16.10 -16.11
C PHE A 14 -20.44 -16.16 -14.82
N LEU A 15 -20.28 -17.35 -14.24
CA LEU A 15 -19.46 -17.57 -13.03
C LEU A 15 -18.00 -17.18 -13.28
N ALA A 16 -17.43 -17.57 -14.43
CA ALA A 16 -16.06 -17.23 -14.78
C ALA A 16 -15.85 -15.71 -14.86
N PHE A 17 -16.78 -14.98 -15.49
CA PHE A 17 -16.72 -13.52 -15.50
C PHE A 17 -16.86 -12.94 -14.09
N ALA A 18 -17.81 -13.40 -13.29
CA ALA A 18 -18.02 -12.90 -11.94
C ALA A 18 -16.76 -13.06 -11.06
N VAL A 19 -16.13 -14.23 -11.12
CA VAL A 19 -14.87 -14.52 -10.39
C VAL A 19 -13.72 -13.68 -10.94
N GLY A 20 -13.59 -13.55 -12.26
CA GLY A 20 -12.54 -12.75 -12.89
C GLY A 20 -12.62 -11.27 -12.51
N PHE A 21 -13.82 -10.68 -12.53
CA PHE A 21 -14.05 -9.31 -12.07
C PHE A 21 -13.74 -9.14 -10.58
N ALA A 22 -14.20 -10.07 -9.74
CA ALA A 22 -13.92 -10.02 -8.30
C ALA A 22 -12.40 -10.08 -8.04
N ALA A 23 -11.68 -10.99 -8.69
CA ALA A 23 -10.24 -11.13 -8.55
C ALA A 23 -9.48 -9.86 -8.97
N GLN A 24 -9.90 -9.22 -10.07
CA GLN A 24 -9.27 -7.98 -10.56
C GLN A 24 -9.53 -6.77 -9.65
N SER A 25 -10.61 -6.80 -8.86
CA SER A 25 -10.95 -5.73 -7.92
C SER A 25 -10.19 -5.80 -6.59
N LEU A 26 -9.49 -6.90 -6.32
CA LEU A 26 -8.76 -7.09 -5.08
C LEU A 26 -7.42 -6.33 -5.12
N PRO A 27 -7.02 -5.67 -4.01
CA PRO A 27 -5.71 -5.04 -3.91
C PRO A 27 -4.56 -6.06 -3.97
N SER A 28 -3.38 -5.62 -4.40
CA SER A 28 -2.18 -6.46 -4.34
C SER A 28 -1.81 -6.80 -2.89
N TYR A 29 -1.08 -7.90 -2.71
CA TYR A 29 -0.58 -8.31 -1.39
C TYR A 29 0.26 -7.20 -0.71
N ALA A 30 1.07 -6.48 -1.48
CA ALA A 30 1.85 -5.35 -0.98
C ALA A 30 0.94 -4.20 -0.49
N ALA A 31 -0.13 -3.88 -1.22
CA ALA A 31 -1.12 -2.88 -0.83
C ALA A 31 -1.86 -3.26 0.45
N LEU A 32 -2.23 -4.54 0.60
CA LEU A 32 -2.84 -5.06 1.83
C LEU A 32 -1.89 -4.98 3.03
N LYS A 33 -0.59 -5.24 2.84
CA LYS A 33 0.42 -5.13 3.90
C LYS A 33 0.69 -3.67 4.30
N ALA A 34 0.66 -2.75 3.35
CA ALA A 34 0.81 -1.31 3.61
C ALA A 34 -0.39 -0.72 4.36
N THR A 35 -1.58 -1.31 4.18
CA THR A 35 -2.81 -0.88 4.83
C THR A 35 -2.91 -1.46 6.23
N GLN A 36 -2.03 -1.03 7.14
CA GLN A 36 -2.33 -1.07 8.57
C GLN A 36 -3.04 0.25 8.91
N PRO A 37 -4.26 0.27 9.46
CA PRO A 37 -4.87 1.49 9.98
C PRO A 37 -4.12 1.90 11.25
N GLY A 38 -2.93 2.45 11.07
CA GLY A 38 -2.13 3.01 12.14
C GLY A 38 -2.72 4.36 12.48
N GLN A 39 -3.61 4.41 13.46
CA GLN A 39 -3.93 5.67 14.11
C GLN A 39 -2.63 6.23 14.69
N THR A 40 -2.25 7.44 14.27
CA THR A 40 -1.07 8.13 14.82
C THR A 40 -1.22 8.29 16.33
N ILE A 41 -0.21 7.87 17.08
CA ILE A 41 -0.15 8.01 18.54
C ILE A 41 0.59 9.30 18.86
N VAL A 42 -0.05 10.20 19.60
CA VAL A 42 0.60 11.43 20.08
C VAL A 42 1.06 11.23 21.52
N VAL A 43 2.37 11.32 21.76
CA VAL A 43 2.93 11.28 23.11
C VAL A 43 2.92 12.70 23.68
N ARG A 44 2.29 12.89 24.83
CA ARG A 44 2.19 14.20 25.52
C ARG A 44 2.95 14.18 26.84
N ALA A 45 3.56 15.31 27.19
CA ALA A 45 4.13 15.55 28.49
C ALA A 45 3.04 15.73 29.56
N ARG A 46 3.41 15.66 30.84
CA ARG A 46 2.47 15.84 31.98
C ARG A 46 1.73 17.17 31.97
N ASP A 47 2.28 18.18 31.29
CA ASP A 47 1.71 19.51 31.14
C ASP A 47 0.83 19.66 29.88
N GLY A 48 0.61 18.56 29.15
CA GLY A 48 -0.25 18.50 27.96
C GLY A 48 0.45 18.83 26.64
N ARG A 49 1.70 19.30 26.66
CA ARG A 49 2.46 19.60 25.43
C ARG A 49 2.78 18.32 24.66
N GLU A 50 2.73 18.39 23.34
CA GLU A 50 3.10 17.28 22.45
C GLU A 50 4.62 17.13 22.40
N LEU A 51 5.09 15.89 22.53
CA LEU A 51 6.51 15.55 22.48
C LEU A 51 6.88 14.94 21.13
N VAL A 52 6.11 13.94 20.68
CA VAL A 52 6.36 13.23 19.42
C VAL A 52 5.07 12.58 18.92
N GLU A 53 4.91 12.56 17.60
CA GLU A 53 3.88 11.80 16.91
C GLU A 53 4.49 10.50 16.37
N LEU A 54 3.96 9.37 16.85
CA LEU A 54 4.33 8.03 16.42
C LEU A 54 3.22 7.52 15.52
N GLY A 55 3.35 7.80 14.23
CA GLY A 55 2.48 7.27 13.18
C GLY A 55 3.05 6.01 12.53
N PRO A 56 2.25 5.29 11.74
CA PRO A 56 2.80 4.35 10.78
C PRO A 56 3.86 5.07 9.92
N SER A 57 5.03 4.45 9.75
CA SER A 57 6.06 4.98 8.87
C SER A 57 5.64 4.77 7.43
N PHE A 58 5.29 5.86 6.75
CA PHE A 58 5.01 5.85 5.31
C PHE A 58 6.33 6.09 4.57
N GLY A 59 6.81 5.05 3.91
CA GLY A 59 7.99 5.13 3.06
C GLY A 59 8.06 3.86 2.24
N GLU A 60 8.33 4.01 0.95
CA GLU A 60 8.74 2.89 0.12
C GLU A 60 10.26 2.73 0.20
N TRP A 61 10.73 1.49 0.06
CA TRP A 61 12.14 1.25 -0.13
C TRP A 61 12.50 1.69 -1.53
N LEU A 62 13.50 2.56 -1.62
CA LEU A 62 13.98 3.11 -2.87
C LEU A 62 15.41 2.63 -3.11
N ASP A 63 15.70 2.15 -4.32
CA ASP A 63 17.06 1.86 -4.73
C ASP A 63 17.84 3.16 -4.92
N TYR A 64 19.16 3.13 -4.72
CA TYR A 64 20.01 4.33 -4.76
C TYR A 64 19.86 5.16 -6.04
N HIS A 65 19.68 4.49 -7.18
CA HIS A 65 19.57 5.12 -8.50
C HIS A 65 18.24 5.84 -8.75
N GLU A 66 17.23 5.56 -7.94
CA GLU A 66 15.93 6.23 -8.01
C GLU A 66 15.92 7.53 -7.17
N ILE A 67 16.94 7.73 -6.31
CA ILE A 67 17.07 8.95 -5.51
C ILE A 67 17.52 10.11 -6.42
N PRO A 68 16.76 11.21 -6.50
CA PRO A 68 17.17 12.39 -7.25
C PRO A 68 18.54 12.92 -6.80
N GLU A 69 19.42 13.22 -7.77
CA GLU A 69 20.81 13.64 -7.48
C GLU A 69 20.87 14.89 -6.57
N ASN A 70 19.94 15.82 -6.75
CA ASN A 70 19.83 17.01 -5.91
C ASN A 70 19.50 16.70 -4.44
N MET A 71 18.73 15.64 -4.16
CA MET A 71 18.44 15.20 -2.79
C MET A 71 19.68 14.57 -2.15
N THR A 72 20.40 13.71 -2.88
CA THR A 72 21.65 13.12 -2.39
C THR A 72 22.69 14.20 -2.08
N ASN A 73 22.86 15.17 -2.99
CA ASN A 73 23.77 16.30 -2.79
C ASN A 73 23.37 17.16 -1.58
N ALA A 74 22.07 17.41 -1.39
CA ALA A 74 21.58 18.15 -0.24
C ALA A 74 21.85 17.41 1.08
N MET A 75 21.64 16.09 1.12
CA MET A 75 21.92 15.28 2.31
C MET A 75 23.41 15.32 2.67
N ILE A 76 24.29 15.14 1.67
CA ILE A 76 25.75 15.23 1.86
C ILE A 76 26.12 16.62 2.40
N ALA A 77 25.59 17.69 1.83
CA ALA A 77 25.92 19.05 2.26
C ALA A 77 25.49 19.38 3.71
N VAL A 78 24.45 18.72 4.23
CA VAL A 78 23.93 18.93 5.60
C VAL A 78 24.65 18.04 6.62
N GLU A 79 24.88 16.77 6.29
CA GLU A 79 25.42 15.75 7.21
C GLU A 79 26.95 15.67 7.20
N ASP A 80 27.61 16.02 6.10
CA ASP A 80 29.07 15.91 5.97
C ASP A 80 29.77 17.07 6.69
N LYS A 81 30.35 16.79 7.87
CA LYS A 81 31.17 17.72 8.66
C LYS A 81 32.67 17.58 8.37
N ARG A 82 33.05 17.57 7.09
CA ARG A 82 34.47 17.52 6.70
C ARG A 82 35.14 18.88 6.79
#